data_AF-A0A1Y2FBM2-F1
#
_entry.id   AF-A0A1Y2FBM2-F1
#
_cell.length_a   1.000
_cell.length_b   1.000
_cell.length_c   1.000
_cell.angle_alpha   90.00
_cell.angle_beta   90.00
_cell.angle_gamma   90.00
#
_symmetry.space_group_name_H-M   'P 1'
#
loop_
_entity.id
_entity.type
_entity.pdbx_description
1 polymer ?
#
loop_
_entity_poly.entity_id
_entity_poly.type
_entity_poly.pdbx_seq_one_letter_code
_entity_poly.pdbx_strand_id
1 'polypeptide(L)'
;MSSTPYTSLLPQRSNRNYTIAALAVGLVLIATGTYHQRERLPSLRLDALAGQRYCTNDELSVGHGRWEQVEIDAHTWPRLKQSVGYTCSDNRHALMCFTNDATQLPRLAASNSWRWKPEGCTLRPFDAKKLIRRLGDNSRKGKAGRGLLFVGDSLQLQHVQSFECLMGQYVEEGFMTDKEVNGLLLGEAAGRLDFVRSDYIAQPENDYEIIMPETEEPEDIGRFVRKWSHLVEDKEFVVLNTGAHWGGMTVRLTSVSFLPPSLELTVLSPSPSPSPSSPALHVPQDRHLELYHNVAQDVISLIDQFEHVTLIVRGSVPGHVNCSQYSAPLLEADSGVHAAYNWQAFEHYNKIWKDLLEQHPRHQFLDVSATSLRGDGHRLPDTDCLHYCLPGPVDTWNTLLYHIIMGL
;
A
#
# COMPACT_ATOMS: atom_id res chain seq x y z
N MET A 1 -31.21 -12.78 55.48
CA MET A 1 -31.78 -11.77 56.40
C MET A 1 -30.76 -11.46 57.47
N SER A 2 -30.67 -10.17 57.84
CA SER A 2 -29.87 -9.58 58.93
C SER A 2 -28.35 -9.55 58.70
N SER A 3 -27.58 -8.53 59.01
CA SER A 3 -27.75 -7.07 59.21
C SER A 3 -26.34 -6.61 59.60
N THR A 4 -25.87 -5.50 59.05
CA THR A 4 -24.62 -4.84 59.49
C THR A 4 -24.72 -4.43 60.97
N PRO A 5 -23.59 -4.19 61.66
CA PRO A 5 -23.18 -2.80 61.78
C PRO A 5 -21.65 -2.54 61.77
N TYR A 6 -21.34 -1.32 61.36
CA TYR A 6 -20.08 -0.61 61.54
C TYR A 6 -19.69 -0.49 63.02
N THR A 7 -18.39 -0.53 63.32
CA THR A 7 -17.82 0.21 64.45
C THR A 7 -16.43 0.71 64.09
N SER A 8 -16.25 2.02 64.25
CA SER A 8 -15.03 2.78 64.04
C SER A 8 -14.10 2.66 65.26
N LEU A 9 -12.79 2.49 65.04
CA LEU A 9 -11.76 2.86 65.99
C LEU A 9 -10.58 3.50 65.25
N LEU A 10 -10.27 4.73 65.64
CA LEU A 10 -9.10 5.51 65.24
C LEU A 10 -7.79 4.86 65.74
N PRO A 11 -6.64 5.14 65.09
CA PRO A 11 -5.40 4.38 65.26
C PRO A 11 -4.57 4.85 66.46
N GLN A 12 -4.07 3.88 67.24
CA GLN A 12 -2.92 4.10 68.13
C GLN A 12 -1.64 4.23 67.29
N ARG A 13 -0.98 5.39 67.40
CA ARG A 13 0.40 5.60 66.95
C ARG A 13 1.35 4.67 67.70
N SER A 14 2.11 3.87 66.96
CA SER A 14 3.39 3.32 67.42
C SER A 14 4.47 3.70 66.41
N ASN A 15 5.37 4.58 66.85
CA ASN A 15 6.58 4.98 66.15
C ASN A 15 7.58 3.83 66.17
N ARG A 16 7.81 3.18 65.03
CA ARG A 16 9.10 2.58 64.66
C ARG A 16 9.05 2.15 63.20
N ASN A 17 10.15 2.44 62.48
CA ASN A 17 10.52 1.97 61.12
C ASN A 17 10.62 3.05 60.03
N TYR A 18 11.08 4.27 60.37
CA TYR A 18 11.50 5.27 59.37
C TYR A 18 12.91 5.06 58.78
N THR A 19 13.63 4.00 59.16
CA THR A 19 15.00 3.73 58.67
C THR A 19 15.09 2.67 57.57
N ILE A 20 14.01 1.92 57.28
CA ILE A 20 14.00 0.93 56.18
C ILE A 20 13.38 1.51 54.90
N ALA A 21 12.50 2.51 55.00
CA ALA A 21 11.89 3.16 53.84
C ALA A 21 12.86 4.04 53.04
N ALA A 22 13.91 4.61 53.66
CA ALA A 22 14.85 5.50 52.99
C ALA A 22 15.78 4.76 51.99
N LEU A 23 16.15 3.51 52.29
CA LEU A 23 16.96 2.68 51.39
C LEU A 23 16.15 2.12 50.21
N ALA A 24 14.86 1.82 50.43
CA ALA A 24 13.96 1.38 49.36
C ALA A 24 13.62 2.52 48.36
N VAL A 25 13.45 3.75 48.84
CA VAL A 25 13.19 4.91 47.97
C VAL A 25 14.45 5.34 47.20
N GLY A 26 15.65 5.20 47.79
CA GLY A 26 16.92 5.46 47.10
C GLY A 26 17.22 4.50 45.96
N LEU A 27 16.94 3.20 46.13
CA LEU A 27 17.11 2.19 45.06
C LEU A 27 16.09 2.35 43.92
N VAL A 28 14.86 2.77 44.22
CA VAL A 28 13.85 3.07 43.18
C VAL A 28 14.22 4.33 42.40
N LEU A 29 14.81 5.35 43.03
CA LEU A 29 15.24 6.58 42.34
C LEU A 29 16.53 6.40 41.50
N ILE A 30 17.44 5.51 41.90
CA ILE A 30 18.61 5.17 41.08
C ILE A 30 18.19 4.28 39.89
N ALA A 31 17.24 3.36 40.09
CA ALA A 31 16.68 2.56 39.01
C ALA A 31 15.90 3.42 38.00
N THR A 32 15.11 4.41 38.43
CA THR A 32 14.43 5.34 37.51
C THR A 32 15.39 6.31 36.82
N GLY A 33 16.50 6.70 37.48
CA GLY A 33 17.56 7.51 36.88
C GLY A 33 18.31 6.79 35.75
N THR A 34 18.57 5.48 35.89
CA THR A 34 19.18 4.66 34.83
C THR A 34 18.18 4.17 33.77
N TYR A 35 16.88 4.11 34.10
CA TYR A 35 15.83 3.73 33.15
C TYR A 35 15.50 4.89 32.20
N HIS A 36 15.48 6.14 32.68
CA HIS A 36 15.15 7.31 31.85
C HIS A 36 16.25 7.75 30.88
N GLN A 37 17.47 7.21 30.97
CA GLN A 37 18.57 7.56 30.06
C GLN A 37 18.71 6.64 28.83
N ARG A 38 17.93 5.56 28.72
CA ARG A 38 17.95 4.66 27.55
C ARG A 38 16.78 4.84 26.56
N GLU A 39 15.88 5.79 26.80
CA GLU A 39 14.74 6.10 25.92
C GLU A 39 14.91 7.42 25.16
N ARG A 40 16.08 7.66 24.61
CA ARG A 40 16.17 8.49 23.41
C ARG A 40 16.47 7.56 22.27
N LEU A 41 15.43 7.19 21.51
CA LEU A 41 15.59 6.96 20.07
C LEU A 41 16.51 8.07 19.57
N PRO A 42 17.58 7.77 18.79
CA PRO A 42 18.43 8.82 18.26
C PRO A 42 17.50 9.85 17.64
N SER A 43 17.48 11.06 18.20
CA SER A 43 16.83 12.18 17.54
C SER A 43 17.43 12.18 16.16
N LEU A 44 16.60 11.95 15.13
CA LEU A 44 16.99 12.07 13.74
C LEU A 44 17.83 13.35 13.68
N ARG A 45 19.15 13.21 13.54
CA ARG A 45 20.06 14.35 13.71
C ARG A 45 19.64 15.34 12.63
N LEU A 46 18.94 16.40 13.04
CA LEU A 46 18.55 17.49 12.15
C LEU A 46 19.78 18.10 11.46
N ASP A 47 20.96 17.91 12.05
CA ASP A 47 22.26 18.29 11.50
C ASP A 47 22.68 17.48 10.26
N ALA A 48 22.07 16.32 9.99
CA ALA A 48 22.34 15.54 8.77
C ALA A 48 21.59 16.06 7.53
N LEU A 49 20.68 17.01 7.70
CA LEU A 49 19.87 17.60 6.62
C LEU A 49 20.52 18.84 5.99
N ALA A 50 21.61 19.34 6.56
CA ALA A 50 22.36 20.47 6.00
C ALA A 50 23.29 19.98 4.87
N GLY A 51 22.75 19.92 3.64
CA GLY A 51 23.55 19.69 2.42
C GLY A 51 23.14 18.50 1.57
N GLN A 52 22.10 17.74 1.93
CA GLN A 52 21.59 16.67 1.07
C GLN A 52 20.61 17.21 0.02
N ARG A 53 20.89 16.90 -1.25
CA ARG A 53 20.00 17.17 -2.38
C ARG A 53 18.87 16.14 -2.39
N TYR A 54 17.62 16.59 -2.39
CA TYR A 54 16.47 15.71 -2.55
C TYR A 54 16.26 15.33 -4.01
N CYS A 55 15.72 14.14 -4.25
CA CYS A 55 15.37 13.68 -5.60
C CYS A 55 14.24 14.53 -6.17
N THR A 56 14.33 14.85 -7.46
CA THR A 56 13.18 15.31 -8.25
C THR A 56 12.31 14.11 -8.65
N ASN A 57 11.07 14.37 -9.08
CA ASN A 57 10.18 13.30 -9.57
C ASN A 57 10.81 12.43 -10.68
N ASP A 58 11.55 13.01 -11.63
CA ASP A 58 12.20 12.26 -12.73
C ASP A 58 13.32 11.34 -12.23
N GLU A 59 13.93 11.67 -11.09
CA GLU A 59 15.00 10.91 -10.45
C GLU A 59 14.48 9.79 -9.52
N LEU A 60 13.16 9.66 -9.38
CA LEU A 60 12.55 8.57 -8.60
C LEU A 60 12.53 7.24 -9.36
N SER A 61 12.90 7.23 -10.65
CA SER A 61 12.99 6.01 -11.44
C SER A 61 14.02 5.04 -10.83
N VAL A 62 13.55 3.83 -10.54
CA VAL A 62 14.16 2.99 -9.49
C VAL A 62 15.34 2.14 -9.99
N GLY A 63 15.70 2.26 -11.27
CA GLY A 63 16.83 1.54 -11.87
C GLY A 63 18.22 1.95 -11.35
N HIS A 64 18.31 3.04 -10.58
CA HIS A 64 19.57 3.61 -10.07
C HIS A 64 19.48 3.85 -8.56
N GLY A 65 19.75 2.83 -7.75
CA GLY A 65 19.77 2.96 -6.28
C GLY A 65 20.08 1.64 -5.57
N ARG A 66 19.99 1.65 -4.24
CA ARG A 66 20.21 0.46 -3.41
C ARG A 66 19.40 0.49 -2.12
N TRP A 67 19.15 -0.68 -1.54
CA TRP A 67 18.66 -0.80 -0.19
C TRP A 67 19.80 -0.63 0.82
N GLU A 68 19.68 0.34 1.72
CA GLU A 68 20.62 0.55 2.83
C GLU A 68 19.99 0.10 4.14
N GLN A 69 20.80 -0.49 5.02
CA GLN A 69 20.37 -0.83 6.36
C GLN A 69 20.19 0.44 7.20
N VAL A 70 19.12 0.45 7.99
CA VAL A 70 18.83 1.50 8.96
C VAL A 70 18.56 0.91 10.33
N GLU A 71 18.93 1.66 11.37
CA GLU A 71 18.59 1.29 12.73
C GLU A 71 17.09 1.50 12.97
N ILE A 72 16.47 0.50 13.60
CA ILE A 72 15.08 0.54 14.06
C ILE A 72 15.02 0.05 15.49
N ASP A 73 13.96 0.42 16.21
CA ASP A 73 13.74 -0.05 17.57
C ASP A 73 12.69 -1.15 17.56
N ALA A 74 13.14 -2.40 17.53
CA ALA A 74 12.26 -3.57 17.41
C ALA A 74 12.22 -4.45 18.66
N HIS A 75 12.46 -3.90 19.86
CA HIS A 75 12.42 -4.68 21.11
C HIS A 75 11.01 -5.22 21.41
N THR A 76 9.98 -4.50 20.98
CA THR A 76 8.56 -4.89 21.11
C THR A 76 7.79 -4.43 19.87
N TRP A 77 6.61 -5.01 19.64
CA TRP A 77 5.75 -4.58 18.53
C TRP A 77 5.40 -3.08 18.52
N PRO A 78 5.01 -2.47 19.67
CA PRO A 78 4.76 -1.02 19.69
C PRO A 78 6.00 -0.19 19.35
N ARG A 79 7.19 -0.60 19.82
CA ARG A 79 8.44 0.11 19.52
C ARG A 79 8.79 -0.01 18.03
N LEU A 80 8.59 -1.20 17.44
CA LEU A 80 8.81 -1.40 16.00
C LEU A 80 7.92 -0.46 15.19
N LYS A 81 6.61 -0.46 15.45
CA LYS A 81 5.63 0.44 14.82
C LYS A 81 6.06 1.91 14.93
N GLN A 82 6.37 2.35 16.15
CA GLN A 82 6.79 3.72 16.40
C GLN A 82 8.07 4.09 15.66
N SER A 83 9.06 3.18 15.62
CA SER A 83 10.35 3.42 14.97
C SER A 83 10.27 3.56 13.45
N VAL A 84 9.25 2.97 12.83
CA VAL A 84 8.99 3.09 11.39
C VAL A 84 7.92 4.12 11.03
N GLY A 85 7.40 4.85 12.02
CA GLY A 85 6.44 5.94 11.83
C GLY A 85 4.97 5.51 11.73
N TYR A 86 4.65 4.26 12.05
CA TYR A 86 3.27 3.75 12.06
C TYR A 86 2.54 4.13 13.36
N THR A 87 1.29 4.58 13.25
CA THR A 87 0.45 4.91 14.41
C THR A 87 -0.77 4.01 14.58
N CYS A 88 -1.05 3.10 13.64
CA CYS A 88 -2.13 2.12 13.78
C CYS A 88 -1.89 1.19 14.97
N SER A 89 -2.72 1.32 16.01
CA SER A 89 -2.64 0.49 17.22
C SER A 89 -3.03 -0.96 16.98
N ASP A 90 -3.86 -1.22 15.98
CA ASP A 90 -4.67 -2.42 15.86
C ASP A 90 -4.25 -3.30 14.66
N ASN A 91 -4.36 -4.62 14.79
CA ASN A 91 -4.17 -5.57 13.68
C ASN A 91 -5.45 -5.71 12.84
N ARG A 92 -6.13 -4.59 12.53
CA ARG A 92 -7.45 -4.59 11.87
C ARG A 92 -7.38 -4.93 10.39
N HIS A 93 -6.22 -4.72 9.78
CA HIS A 93 -6.00 -5.03 8.37
C HIS A 93 -5.48 -6.46 8.22
N ALA A 94 -6.10 -7.25 7.35
CA ALA A 94 -5.64 -8.61 7.06
C ALA A 94 -4.14 -8.62 6.65
N LEU A 95 -3.68 -7.60 5.93
CA LEU A 95 -2.32 -7.47 5.40
C LEU A 95 -1.29 -7.01 6.45
N MET A 96 -1.70 -6.76 7.69
CA MET A 96 -0.78 -6.50 8.80
C MET A 96 -0.21 -7.82 9.32
N CYS A 97 1.10 -7.99 9.18
CA CYS A 97 1.81 -9.18 9.70
C CYS A 97 2.14 -9.09 11.19
N PHE A 98 1.81 -7.98 11.83
CA PHE A 98 1.85 -7.93 13.28
C PHE A 98 0.82 -8.90 13.81
N THR A 99 1.30 -10.00 14.37
CA THR A 99 0.46 -11.00 14.99
C THR A 99 0.64 -10.92 16.51
N ASN A 100 -0.25 -11.58 17.25
CA ASN A 100 0.03 -11.89 18.65
C ASN A 100 1.15 -12.94 18.80
N ASP A 101 1.69 -13.45 17.68
CA ASP A 101 2.82 -14.38 17.66
C ASP A 101 4.14 -13.61 17.66
N ALA A 102 4.71 -13.49 18.86
CA ALA A 102 5.99 -12.82 19.09
C ALA A 102 7.17 -13.45 18.31
N THR A 103 7.03 -14.69 17.80
CA THR A 103 8.10 -15.35 17.02
C THR A 103 8.34 -14.67 15.67
N GLN A 104 7.38 -13.87 15.17
CA GLN A 104 7.53 -13.12 13.92
C GLN A 104 8.32 -11.82 14.07
N LEU A 105 8.54 -11.34 15.31
CA LEU A 105 9.20 -10.04 15.56
C LEU A 105 10.61 -9.95 14.97
N PRO A 106 11.50 -10.95 15.12
CA PRO A 106 12.82 -10.90 14.50
C PRO A 106 12.77 -10.79 12.97
N ARG A 107 11.85 -11.55 12.32
CA ARG A 107 11.68 -11.51 10.87
C ARG A 107 11.20 -10.13 10.40
N LEU A 108 10.17 -9.58 11.05
CA LEU A 108 9.64 -8.25 10.70
C LEU A 108 10.64 -7.15 11.02
N ALA A 109 11.42 -7.27 12.10
CA ALA A 109 12.50 -6.35 12.42
C ALA A 109 13.57 -6.35 11.30
N ALA A 110 14.04 -7.53 10.89
CA ALA A 110 15.02 -7.66 9.81
C ALA A 110 14.51 -7.09 8.48
N SER A 111 13.22 -7.28 8.15
CA SER A 111 12.65 -6.71 6.94
C SER A 111 12.47 -5.19 7.03
N ASN A 112 12.11 -4.67 8.21
CA ASN A 112 11.89 -3.23 8.41
C ASN A 112 13.18 -2.42 8.60
N SER A 113 14.35 -3.07 8.72
CA SER A 113 15.66 -2.41 8.85
C SER A 113 16.26 -1.98 7.52
N TRP A 114 15.47 -1.85 6.45
CA TRP A 114 15.93 -1.46 5.11
C TRP A 114 15.20 -0.22 4.61
N ARG A 115 15.93 0.70 3.99
CA ARG A 115 15.38 1.86 3.28
C ARG A 115 15.97 1.97 1.89
N TRP A 116 15.14 2.31 0.92
CA TRP A 116 15.59 2.56 -0.43
C TRP A 116 16.33 3.90 -0.51
N LYS A 117 17.48 3.90 -1.18
CA LYS A 117 18.27 5.09 -1.46
C LYS A 117 18.58 5.17 -2.96
N PRO A 118 17.93 6.11 -3.67
CA PRO A 118 18.30 6.46 -5.03
C PRO A 118 19.75 6.92 -5.14
N GLU A 119 20.33 6.78 -6.33
CA GLU A 119 21.67 7.27 -6.62
C GLU A 119 21.69 8.80 -6.76
N GLY A 120 22.69 9.47 -6.17
CA GLY A 120 22.91 10.91 -6.36
C GLY A 120 21.90 11.86 -5.70
N CYS A 121 20.90 11.36 -4.97
CA CYS A 121 19.95 12.15 -4.19
C CYS A 121 19.45 11.38 -2.96
N THR A 122 18.66 12.04 -2.11
CA THR A 122 17.98 11.40 -0.99
C THR A 122 16.47 11.54 -1.10
N LEU A 123 15.75 10.53 -0.64
CA LEU A 123 14.33 10.64 -0.40
C LEU A 123 14.08 11.47 0.86
N ARG A 124 13.16 12.43 0.78
CA ARG A 124 12.49 13.08 1.90
C ARG A 124 11.79 12.02 2.75
N PRO A 125 12.02 12.02 4.08
CA PRO A 125 11.23 11.21 4.98
C PRO A 125 9.75 11.58 4.88
N PHE A 126 8.88 10.58 4.96
CA PHE A 126 7.43 10.78 5.00
C PHE A 126 7.06 11.65 6.20
N ASP A 127 6.37 12.77 5.94
CA ASP A 127 5.96 13.73 6.96
C ASP A 127 4.46 13.99 6.82
N ALA A 128 3.66 13.22 7.58
CA ALA A 128 2.21 13.27 7.54
C ALA A 128 1.65 14.67 7.79
N LYS A 129 2.31 15.45 8.66
CA LYS A 129 1.92 16.83 8.99
C LYS A 129 2.12 17.77 7.81
N LYS A 130 3.22 17.63 7.06
CA LYS A 130 3.43 18.42 5.84
C LYS A 130 2.49 17.96 4.73
N LEU A 131 2.28 16.66 4.59
CA LEU A 131 1.39 16.11 3.57
C LEU A 131 -0.05 16.57 3.76
N ILE A 132 -0.62 16.44 4.97
CA ILE A 132 -2.00 16.87 5.25
C ILE A 132 -2.20 18.37 4.98
N ARG A 133 -1.19 19.19 5.33
CA ARG A 133 -1.17 20.61 4.99
C ARG A 133 -1.22 20.77 3.49
N ARG A 134 -0.32 20.15 2.73
CA ARG A 134 -0.30 20.26 1.27
C ARG A 134 -1.63 19.86 0.63
N LEU A 135 -2.27 18.79 1.09
CA LEU A 135 -3.56 18.32 0.57
C LEU A 135 -4.73 19.27 0.92
N GLY A 136 -4.65 19.97 2.04
CA GLY A 136 -5.65 20.99 2.41
C GLY A 136 -5.50 22.33 1.70
N ASP A 137 -4.44 22.55 0.92
CA ASP A 137 -4.18 23.84 0.28
C ASP A 137 -5.25 24.24 -0.72
N ASN A 138 -5.75 23.30 -1.53
CA ASN A 138 -6.79 23.59 -2.52
C ASN A 138 -8.08 24.06 -1.83
N SER A 139 -8.54 23.32 -0.81
CA SER A 139 -9.69 23.72 0.01
C SER A 139 -9.51 25.11 0.62
N ARG A 140 -8.34 25.41 1.21
CA ARG A 140 -8.07 26.73 1.81
C ARG A 140 -8.01 27.87 0.79
N LYS A 141 -7.62 27.57 -0.44
CA LYS A 141 -7.57 28.52 -1.56
C LYS A 141 -8.88 28.58 -2.36
N GLY A 142 -9.91 27.80 -1.98
CA GLY A 142 -11.17 27.71 -2.72
C GLY A 142 -11.01 27.10 -4.13
N LYS A 143 -9.99 26.24 -4.33
CA LYS A 143 -9.73 25.54 -5.59
C LYS A 143 -10.41 24.16 -5.59
N ALA A 144 -10.72 23.66 -6.78
CA ALA A 144 -11.19 22.31 -6.98
C ALA A 144 -10.12 21.27 -6.61
N GLY A 145 -10.57 20.05 -6.30
CA GLY A 145 -9.73 18.91 -5.96
C GLY A 145 -9.24 18.90 -4.52
N ARG A 146 -9.70 17.91 -3.75
CA ARG A 146 -9.27 17.66 -2.37
C ARG A 146 -9.21 16.17 -2.09
N GLY A 147 -8.16 15.74 -1.41
CA GLY A 147 -8.01 14.36 -0.99
C GLY A 147 -7.52 13.44 -2.11
N LEU A 148 -7.56 12.14 -1.82
CA LEU A 148 -7.01 11.09 -2.65
C LEU A 148 -8.00 9.96 -2.86
N LEU A 149 -8.00 9.37 -4.04
CA LEU A 149 -8.73 8.14 -4.35
C LEU A 149 -7.75 7.06 -4.77
N PHE A 150 -7.71 5.96 -4.02
CA PHE A 150 -6.96 4.76 -4.38
C PHE A 150 -7.90 3.78 -5.09
N VAL A 151 -7.53 3.29 -6.27
CA VAL A 151 -8.33 2.32 -7.03
C VAL A 151 -7.47 1.15 -7.50
N GLY A 152 -7.91 -0.07 -7.27
CA GLY A 152 -7.18 -1.23 -7.76
C GLY A 152 -7.48 -2.54 -7.08
N ASP A 153 -6.53 -3.47 -7.20
CA ASP A 153 -6.58 -4.81 -6.63
C ASP A 153 -6.16 -4.86 -5.14
N SER A 154 -5.93 -6.07 -4.63
CA SER A 154 -5.50 -6.29 -3.24
C SER A 154 -4.13 -5.68 -2.91
N LEU A 155 -3.24 -5.49 -3.89
CA LEU A 155 -1.98 -4.79 -3.68
C LEU A 155 -2.22 -3.28 -3.54
N GLN A 156 -3.24 -2.73 -4.20
CA GLN A 156 -3.63 -1.34 -3.98
C GLN A 156 -4.30 -1.13 -2.62
N LEU A 157 -5.08 -2.10 -2.14
CA LEU A 157 -5.56 -2.11 -0.76
C LEU A 157 -4.38 -2.08 0.23
N GLN A 158 -3.33 -2.85 -0.03
CA GLN A 158 -2.12 -2.84 0.78
C GLN A 158 -1.46 -1.46 0.83
N HIS A 159 -1.37 -0.80 -0.32
CA HIS A 159 -0.77 0.52 -0.45
C HIS A 159 -1.52 1.57 0.40
N VAL A 160 -2.85 1.62 0.30
CA VAL A 160 -3.67 2.59 1.05
C VAL A 160 -3.71 2.28 2.55
N GLN A 161 -3.65 1.02 2.96
CA GLN A 161 -3.57 0.64 4.39
C GLN A 161 -2.24 1.07 5.02
N SER A 162 -1.13 0.97 4.28
CA SER A 162 0.15 1.54 4.72
C SER A 162 0.06 3.07 4.81
N PHE A 163 -0.56 3.72 3.81
CA PHE A 163 -0.73 5.18 3.78
C PHE A 163 -1.54 5.67 4.98
N GLU A 164 -2.67 5.02 5.28
CA GLU A 164 -3.50 5.28 6.46
C GLU A 164 -2.68 5.25 7.75
N CYS A 165 -1.87 4.20 7.93
CA CYS A 165 -1.06 4.04 9.14
C CYS A 165 0.09 5.04 9.28
N LEU A 166 0.66 5.50 8.17
CA LEU A 166 1.67 6.55 8.14
C LEU A 166 1.06 7.93 8.38
N MET A 167 -0.18 8.16 7.93
CA MET A 167 -0.89 9.42 8.15
C MET A 167 -1.39 9.58 9.58
N GLY A 168 -1.79 8.48 10.22
CA GLY A 168 -2.08 8.43 11.64
C GLY A 168 -3.14 9.41 12.11
N GLN A 169 -2.81 10.29 13.07
CA GLN A 169 -3.76 11.23 13.67
C GLN A 169 -4.42 12.22 12.68
N TYR A 170 -3.96 12.27 11.43
CA TYR A 170 -4.52 13.12 10.38
C TYR A 170 -5.61 12.43 9.54
N VAL A 171 -5.88 11.15 9.82
CA VAL A 171 -7.01 10.40 9.28
C VAL A 171 -8.03 10.23 10.41
N GLU A 172 -9.31 10.33 10.09
CA GLU A 172 -10.37 10.06 11.08
C GLU A 172 -10.30 8.63 11.63
N GLU A 173 -10.92 8.43 12.79
CA GLU A 173 -10.99 7.09 13.38
C GLU A 173 -11.78 6.14 12.47
N GLY A 174 -11.13 5.06 12.05
CA GLY A 174 -11.67 4.09 11.11
C GLY A 174 -10.59 3.10 10.69
N PHE A 175 -10.85 2.36 9.61
CA PHE A 175 -9.84 1.52 8.96
C PHE A 175 -10.24 1.21 7.51
N MET A 176 -9.24 1.12 6.62
CA MET A 176 -9.44 0.85 5.20
C MET A 176 -9.80 -0.61 4.93
N THR A 177 -10.90 -0.82 4.19
CA THR A 177 -11.38 -2.16 3.80
C THR A 177 -11.77 -2.21 2.34
N ASP A 178 -11.86 -3.41 1.79
CA ASP A 178 -12.32 -3.66 0.43
C ASP A 178 -13.76 -4.21 0.35
N LYS A 179 -14.50 -4.18 1.46
CA LYS A 179 -15.88 -4.68 1.50
C LYS A 179 -16.84 -3.81 0.69
N GLU A 180 -16.59 -2.50 0.63
CA GLU A 180 -17.41 -1.53 -0.11
C GLU A 180 -16.51 -0.42 -0.71
N VAL A 181 -17.11 0.66 -1.21
CA VAL A 181 -16.41 1.95 -1.34
C VAL A 181 -16.11 2.42 0.09
N ASN A 182 -14.85 2.39 0.48
CA ASN A 182 -14.44 2.81 1.81
C ASN A 182 -13.77 4.17 1.72
N GLY A 183 -13.96 5.01 2.72
CA GLY A 183 -13.11 6.19 2.82
C GLY A 183 -13.23 6.92 4.12
N LEU A 184 -12.14 7.61 4.43
CA LEU A 184 -11.86 8.24 5.70
C LEU A 184 -11.62 9.74 5.48
N LEU A 185 -12.22 10.59 6.31
CA LEU A 185 -11.93 12.02 6.32
C LEU A 185 -10.47 12.28 6.67
N LEU A 186 -9.89 13.23 5.95
CA LEU A 186 -8.57 13.76 6.19
C LEU A 186 -8.69 15.11 6.91
N GLY A 187 -7.86 15.31 7.94
CA GLY A 187 -7.81 16.54 8.71
C GLY A 187 -7.38 17.77 7.90
N GLU A 188 -7.37 18.93 8.54
CA GLU A 188 -6.91 20.21 7.95
C GLU A 188 -7.55 20.58 6.60
N ALA A 189 -8.82 20.20 6.40
CA ALA A 189 -9.58 20.40 5.16
C ALA A 189 -8.97 19.69 3.92
N ALA A 190 -8.19 18.63 4.13
CA ALA A 190 -7.57 17.84 3.06
C ALA A 190 -8.55 16.93 2.31
N GLY A 191 -9.85 16.93 2.65
CA GLY A 191 -10.86 16.16 1.94
C GLY A 191 -11.00 14.74 2.47
N ARG A 192 -11.00 13.75 1.56
CA ARG A 192 -11.18 12.33 1.89
C ARG A 192 -10.05 11.49 1.30
N LEU A 193 -9.65 10.47 2.02
CA LEU A 193 -8.90 9.33 1.52
C LEU A 193 -9.92 8.24 1.23
N ASP A 194 -10.19 7.96 -0.04
CA ASP A 194 -11.13 6.91 -0.46
C ASP A 194 -10.36 5.75 -1.11
N PHE A 195 -10.87 4.53 -0.96
CA PHE A 195 -10.41 3.33 -1.63
C PHE A 195 -11.57 2.59 -2.29
N VAL A 196 -11.36 2.17 -3.54
CA VAL A 196 -12.28 1.28 -4.26
C VAL A 196 -11.52 0.08 -4.78
N ARG A 197 -11.93 -1.11 -4.34
CA ARG A 197 -11.47 -2.36 -4.95
C ARG A 197 -12.11 -2.50 -6.32
N SER A 198 -11.26 -2.54 -7.35
CA SER A 198 -11.62 -2.75 -8.74
C SER A 198 -10.38 -3.34 -9.41
N ASP A 199 -10.27 -4.67 -9.34
CA ASP A 199 -9.06 -5.42 -9.67
C ASP A 199 -8.67 -5.23 -11.15
N TYR A 200 -9.63 -4.93 -12.02
CA TYR A 200 -9.41 -4.66 -13.45
C TYR A 200 -9.55 -3.19 -13.84
N ILE A 201 -9.87 -2.30 -12.89
CA ILE A 201 -10.09 -0.85 -13.03
C ILE A 201 -11.09 -0.41 -14.11
N ALA A 202 -11.61 -1.35 -14.91
CA ALA A 202 -12.56 -1.15 -15.98
C ALA A 202 -13.87 -0.55 -15.43
N GLN A 203 -14.50 0.28 -16.25
CA GLN A 203 -15.83 0.82 -15.95
C GLN A 203 -16.88 -0.14 -16.52
N PRO A 204 -17.81 -0.67 -15.70
CA PRO A 204 -18.86 -1.61 -16.16
C PRO A 204 -19.82 -1.04 -17.20
N GLU A 205 -19.82 0.27 -17.38
CA GLU A 205 -20.66 1.00 -18.34
C GLU A 205 -20.02 1.10 -19.73
N ASN A 206 -18.74 0.74 -19.85
CA ASN A 206 -18.05 0.59 -21.13
C ASN A 206 -18.30 -0.83 -21.68
N ASP A 207 -18.04 -1.05 -22.97
CA ASP A 207 -18.31 -2.29 -23.74
C ASP A 207 -17.52 -3.55 -23.30
N TYR A 208 -17.12 -3.64 -22.03
CA TYR A 208 -16.37 -4.75 -21.46
C TYR A 208 -17.26 -5.65 -20.59
N GLU A 209 -17.51 -6.88 -21.03
CA GLU A 209 -18.02 -7.95 -20.17
C GLU A 209 -16.85 -8.80 -19.69
N ILE A 210 -16.54 -8.60 -18.42
CA ILE A 210 -15.51 -9.34 -17.69
C ILE A 210 -16.06 -10.72 -17.33
N ILE A 211 -15.50 -11.78 -17.94
CA ILE A 211 -15.85 -13.16 -17.63
C ILE A 211 -14.85 -13.69 -16.61
N MET A 212 -15.30 -13.76 -15.36
CA MET A 212 -14.50 -14.28 -14.27
C MET A 212 -14.31 -15.81 -14.40
N PRO A 213 -13.22 -16.37 -13.86
CA PRO A 213 -13.06 -17.81 -13.75
C PRO A 213 -14.22 -18.45 -12.97
N GLU A 214 -14.65 -19.65 -13.36
CA GLU A 214 -15.77 -20.37 -12.72
C GLU A 214 -15.55 -20.68 -11.22
N THR A 215 -14.32 -20.53 -10.73
CA THR A 215 -13.93 -20.76 -9.33
C THR A 215 -14.23 -19.60 -8.40
N GLU A 216 -14.59 -18.43 -8.93
CA GLU A 216 -14.93 -17.24 -8.14
C GLU A 216 -16.43 -17.22 -7.81
N GLU A 217 -16.76 -16.92 -6.55
CA GLU A 217 -18.16 -16.84 -6.13
C GLU A 217 -18.84 -15.59 -6.74
N PRO A 218 -20.12 -15.67 -7.17
CA PRO A 218 -20.82 -14.54 -7.80
C PRO A 218 -20.86 -13.25 -6.97
N GLU A 219 -20.82 -13.37 -5.64
CA GLU A 219 -20.80 -12.24 -4.70
C GLU A 219 -19.48 -11.46 -4.73
N ASP A 220 -18.38 -12.11 -5.11
CA ASP A 220 -17.05 -11.49 -5.25
C ASP A 220 -16.89 -10.76 -6.59
N ILE A 221 -17.68 -11.11 -7.60
CA ILE A 221 -17.63 -10.47 -8.93
C ILE A 221 -17.89 -8.97 -8.81
N GLY A 222 -18.91 -8.57 -8.05
CA GLY A 222 -19.23 -7.17 -7.82
C GLY A 222 -18.13 -6.39 -7.09
N ARG A 223 -17.16 -7.06 -6.47
CA ARG A 223 -15.98 -6.45 -5.83
C ARG A 223 -14.83 -6.22 -6.80
N PHE A 224 -14.70 -7.02 -7.86
CA PHE A 224 -13.59 -6.92 -8.81
C PHE A 224 -13.78 -5.86 -9.89
N VAL A 225 -15.01 -5.39 -10.12
CA VAL A 225 -15.34 -4.44 -11.19
C VAL A 225 -16.17 -3.25 -10.69
N ARG A 226 -15.94 -2.79 -9.45
CA ARG A 226 -16.72 -1.69 -8.89
C ARG A 226 -16.54 -0.39 -9.68
N LYS A 227 -17.64 0.33 -9.87
CA LYS A 227 -17.63 1.69 -10.42
C LYS A 227 -16.98 2.64 -9.41
N TRP A 228 -16.04 3.45 -9.90
CA TRP A 228 -15.30 4.41 -9.08
C TRP A 228 -15.24 5.81 -9.71
N SER A 229 -15.61 5.95 -10.99
CA SER A 229 -15.55 7.22 -11.75
C SER A 229 -16.28 8.39 -11.07
N HIS A 230 -17.40 8.11 -10.41
CA HIS A 230 -18.20 9.11 -9.68
C HIS A 230 -17.47 9.76 -8.49
N LEU A 231 -16.34 9.19 -8.05
CA LEU A 231 -15.53 9.74 -6.94
C LEU A 231 -14.39 10.64 -7.41
N VAL A 232 -14.12 10.70 -8.72
CA VAL A 232 -12.94 11.35 -9.31
C VAL A 232 -13.00 12.87 -9.19
N GLU A 233 -14.15 13.46 -9.53
CA GLU A 233 -14.30 14.92 -9.63
C GLU A 233 -13.91 15.65 -8.34
N ASP A 234 -14.19 15.06 -7.18
CA ASP A 234 -13.88 15.69 -5.89
C ASP A 234 -12.38 15.65 -5.51
N LYS A 235 -11.55 14.88 -6.22
CA LYS A 235 -10.19 14.52 -5.79
C LYS A 235 -9.13 15.43 -6.37
N GLU A 236 -8.01 15.55 -5.66
CA GLU A 236 -6.79 16.15 -6.24
C GLU A 236 -5.94 15.07 -6.92
N PHE A 237 -5.87 13.88 -6.31
CA PHE A 237 -5.06 12.77 -6.82
C PHE A 237 -5.89 11.49 -6.93
N VAL A 238 -5.75 10.78 -8.04
CA VAL A 238 -6.20 9.39 -8.19
C VAL A 238 -4.96 8.51 -8.27
N VAL A 239 -4.79 7.61 -7.30
CA VAL A 239 -3.67 6.67 -7.25
C VAL A 239 -4.18 5.29 -7.67
N LEU A 240 -3.68 4.77 -8.77
CA LEU A 240 -4.21 3.55 -9.38
C LEU A 240 -3.16 2.45 -9.49
N ASN A 241 -3.58 1.20 -9.33
CA ASN A 241 -2.80 0.03 -9.75
C ASN A 241 -3.71 -1.11 -10.16
N THR A 242 -3.25 -1.90 -11.13
CA THR A 242 -3.88 -3.16 -11.50
C THR A 242 -2.86 -4.08 -12.15
N GLY A 243 -2.93 -5.38 -11.88
CA GLY A 243 -2.11 -6.37 -12.60
C GLY A 243 -2.31 -7.81 -12.16
N ALA A 244 -2.46 -8.06 -10.85
CA ALA A 244 -2.37 -9.42 -10.30
C ALA A 244 -3.43 -10.39 -10.86
N HIS A 245 -4.57 -9.88 -11.31
CA HIS A 245 -5.72 -10.69 -11.74
C HIS A 245 -5.85 -10.84 -13.27
N TRP A 246 -4.98 -10.19 -14.05
CA TRP A 246 -5.09 -10.17 -15.53
C TRP A 246 -4.63 -11.47 -16.20
N GLY A 247 -3.77 -12.25 -15.55
CA GLY A 247 -3.20 -13.48 -16.13
C GLY A 247 -4.16 -14.68 -16.25
N GLY A 248 -5.27 -14.69 -15.51
CA GLY A 248 -6.24 -15.79 -15.50
C GLY A 248 -7.59 -15.45 -16.14
N MET A 249 -7.71 -14.29 -16.76
CA MET A 249 -8.99 -13.73 -17.17
C MET A 249 -9.38 -14.13 -18.59
N THR A 250 -10.69 -14.35 -18.80
CA THR A 250 -11.30 -14.34 -20.14
C THR A 250 -12.19 -13.10 -20.23
N VAL A 251 -12.09 -12.31 -21.30
CA VAL A 251 -12.94 -11.12 -21.47
C VAL A 251 -13.70 -11.22 -22.78
N ARG A 252 -14.99 -10.88 -22.75
CA ARG A 252 -15.80 -10.68 -23.94
C ARG A 252 -16.05 -9.19 -24.14
N LEU A 253 -15.77 -8.72 -25.35
CA LEU A 253 -16.18 -7.39 -25.80
C LEU A 253 -17.66 -7.49 -26.20
N THR A 254 -18.53 -6.70 -25.57
CA THR A 254 -19.98 -6.76 -25.80
C THR A 254 -20.46 -5.88 -26.94
N SER A 255 -19.64 -4.94 -27.41
CA SER A 255 -19.91 -4.17 -28.61
C SER A 255 -18.63 -3.93 -29.41
N VAL A 256 -18.66 -4.40 -30.66
CA VAL A 256 -17.65 -4.11 -31.67
C VAL A 256 -18.26 -3.08 -32.60
N SER A 257 -18.43 -1.85 -32.14
CA SER A 257 -18.99 -0.77 -32.96
C SER A 257 -17.93 0.03 -33.72
N PHE A 258 -16.68 -0.44 -33.79
CA PHE A 258 -15.59 0.19 -34.56
C PHE A 258 -14.53 -0.77 -35.15
N LEU A 259 -14.87 -2.00 -35.55
CA LEU A 259 -13.97 -2.74 -36.45
C LEU A 259 -14.18 -2.29 -37.91
N PRO A 260 -13.13 -1.91 -38.66
CA PRO A 260 -13.22 -1.82 -40.11
C PRO A 260 -13.63 -3.20 -40.68
N PRO A 261 -14.39 -3.26 -41.79
CA PRO A 261 -15.17 -4.42 -42.23
C PRO A 261 -14.34 -5.62 -42.78
N SER A 262 -13.12 -5.85 -42.29
CA SER A 262 -12.24 -6.92 -42.75
C SER A 262 -11.81 -7.92 -41.67
N LEU A 263 -12.37 -7.87 -40.46
CA LEU A 263 -12.16 -8.92 -39.45
C LEU A 263 -13.49 -9.53 -39.00
N GLU A 264 -13.87 -10.66 -39.60
CA GLU A 264 -14.90 -11.55 -39.07
C GLU A 264 -14.29 -12.42 -37.95
N LEU A 265 -14.84 -12.33 -36.74
CA LEU A 265 -14.54 -13.22 -35.61
C LEU A 265 -15.67 -14.26 -35.49
N THR A 266 -15.39 -15.51 -35.85
CA THR A 266 -16.33 -16.62 -35.70
C THR A 266 -16.45 -17.02 -34.22
N VAL A 267 -17.60 -16.72 -33.61
CA VAL A 267 -17.93 -17.18 -32.24
C VAL A 267 -18.57 -18.56 -32.34
N LEU A 268 -17.88 -19.61 -31.88
CA LEU A 268 -18.49 -20.94 -31.72
C LEU A 268 -19.13 -21.04 -30.33
N SER A 269 -20.43 -21.35 -30.30
CA SER A 269 -21.23 -21.61 -29.10
C SER A 269 -20.84 -22.95 -28.44
N PRO A 270 -20.90 -23.08 -27.11
CA PRO A 270 -20.52 -24.32 -26.43
C PRO A 270 -21.65 -25.36 -26.51
N SER A 271 -21.33 -26.57 -26.96
CA SER A 271 -22.22 -27.75 -26.90
C SER A 271 -22.08 -28.49 -25.56
N PRO A 272 -23.15 -29.14 -25.05
CA PRO A 272 -23.11 -29.83 -23.75
C PRO A 272 -22.63 -31.28 -23.92
N SER A 273 -21.34 -31.55 -23.68
CA SER A 273 -20.78 -32.81 -23.16
C SER A 273 -19.24 -32.81 -23.23
N PRO A 274 -18.52 -33.30 -22.20
CA PRO A 274 -17.06 -33.28 -22.21
C PRO A 274 -16.54 -34.50 -22.98
N SER A 275 -15.95 -34.26 -24.15
CA SER A 275 -15.05 -35.21 -24.80
C SER A 275 -13.61 -34.89 -24.38
N PRO A 276 -12.74 -35.88 -24.08
CA PRO A 276 -11.37 -35.65 -23.61
C PRO A 276 -10.40 -35.24 -24.73
N SER A 277 -10.90 -34.58 -25.77
CA SER A 277 -10.10 -34.18 -26.95
C SER A 277 -10.56 -32.84 -27.54
N SER A 278 -10.79 -31.84 -26.69
CA SER A 278 -10.85 -30.44 -27.12
C SER A 278 -9.63 -29.68 -26.57
N PRO A 279 -8.86 -28.99 -27.42
CA PRO A 279 -7.81 -28.11 -26.93
C PRO A 279 -8.49 -26.96 -26.18
N ALA A 280 -8.13 -26.76 -24.91
CA ALA A 280 -8.45 -25.52 -24.22
C ALA A 280 -7.91 -24.38 -25.10
N LEU A 281 -8.83 -23.61 -25.69
CA LEU A 281 -8.50 -22.53 -26.61
C LEU A 281 -7.75 -21.47 -25.80
N HIS A 282 -6.43 -21.53 -25.81
CA HIS A 282 -5.54 -20.50 -25.28
C HIS A 282 -5.96 -19.17 -25.92
N VAL A 283 -6.43 -18.23 -25.11
CA VAL A 283 -6.49 -16.82 -25.51
C VAL A 283 -5.06 -16.45 -25.93
N PRO A 284 -4.79 -16.05 -27.18
CA PRO A 284 -3.46 -15.66 -27.59
C PRO A 284 -2.92 -14.57 -26.67
N GLN A 285 -1.66 -14.68 -26.27
CA GLN A 285 -1.00 -13.77 -25.34
C GLN A 285 -1.12 -12.30 -25.76
N ASP A 286 -1.35 -12.02 -27.05
CA ASP A 286 -1.50 -10.67 -27.60
C ASP A 286 -2.84 -9.98 -27.24
N ARG A 287 -3.93 -10.74 -27.03
CA ARG A 287 -5.28 -10.15 -26.83
C ARG A 287 -5.50 -9.56 -25.43
N HIS A 288 -4.83 -10.08 -24.40
CA HIS A 288 -5.00 -9.55 -23.04
C HIS A 288 -4.22 -8.25 -22.82
N LEU A 289 -3.04 -8.10 -23.45
CA LEU A 289 -2.26 -6.86 -23.40
C LEU A 289 -2.96 -5.73 -24.16
N GLU A 290 -3.60 -6.05 -25.29
CA GLU A 290 -4.43 -5.10 -26.02
C GLU A 290 -5.61 -4.60 -25.17
N LEU A 291 -6.33 -5.51 -24.50
CA LEU A 291 -7.39 -5.12 -23.58
C LEU A 291 -6.85 -4.26 -22.41
N TYR A 292 -5.74 -4.68 -21.79
CA TYR A 292 -5.11 -3.92 -20.71
C TYR A 292 -4.79 -2.49 -21.16
N HIS A 293 -4.21 -2.36 -22.35
CA HIS A 293 -3.89 -1.09 -22.98
C HIS A 293 -5.15 -0.23 -23.21
N ASN A 294 -6.22 -0.81 -23.77
CA ASN A 294 -7.47 -0.08 -24.01
C ASN A 294 -8.11 0.41 -22.70
N VAL A 295 -8.14 -0.44 -21.66
CA VAL A 295 -8.63 -0.04 -20.33
C VAL A 295 -7.76 1.07 -19.74
N ALA A 296 -6.43 1.01 -19.90
CA ALA A 296 -5.54 2.07 -19.45
C ALA A 296 -5.81 3.40 -20.17
N GLN A 297 -6.03 3.37 -21.48
CA GLN A 297 -6.41 4.55 -22.28
C GLN A 297 -7.76 5.14 -21.87
N ASP A 298 -8.76 4.29 -21.60
CA ASP A 298 -10.09 4.73 -21.14
C ASP A 298 -9.99 5.44 -19.78
N VAL A 299 -9.14 4.93 -18.89
CA VAL A 299 -8.89 5.55 -17.58
C VAL A 299 -8.24 6.91 -17.72
N ILE A 300 -7.22 7.05 -18.57
CA ILE A 300 -6.60 8.35 -18.84
C ILE A 300 -7.64 9.32 -19.43
N SER A 301 -8.40 8.87 -20.42
CA SER A 301 -9.46 9.66 -21.07
C SER A 301 -10.56 10.09 -20.09
N LEU A 302 -10.87 9.27 -19.08
CA LEU A 302 -11.77 9.63 -17.99
C LEU A 302 -11.18 10.72 -17.11
N ILE A 303 -9.92 10.59 -16.66
CA ILE A 303 -9.29 11.57 -15.77
C ILE A 303 -8.99 12.89 -16.50
N ASP A 304 -8.74 12.86 -17.81
CA ASP A 304 -8.54 14.05 -18.64
C ASP A 304 -9.77 14.95 -18.77
N GLN A 305 -10.96 14.45 -18.41
CA GLN A 305 -12.16 15.27 -18.29
C GLN A 305 -12.11 16.23 -17.08
N PHE A 306 -11.22 15.99 -16.11
CA PHE A 306 -11.12 16.75 -14.87
C PHE A 306 -9.74 17.42 -14.74
N GLU A 307 -9.59 18.65 -15.25
CA GLU A 307 -8.30 19.36 -15.35
C GLU A 307 -7.50 19.43 -14.03
N HIS A 308 -8.18 19.49 -12.87
CA HIS A 308 -7.55 19.59 -11.55
C HIS A 308 -7.07 18.24 -10.98
N VAL A 309 -7.41 17.11 -11.58
CA VAL A 309 -7.10 15.77 -11.06
C VAL A 309 -5.79 15.24 -11.63
N THR A 310 -4.84 14.89 -10.78
CA THR A 310 -3.62 14.19 -11.23
C THR A 310 -3.76 12.68 -11.06
N LEU A 311 -3.72 11.93 -12.15
CA LEU A 311 -3.55 10.47 -12.13
C LEU A 311 -2.11 10.11 -11.76
N ILE A 312 -1.96 9.23 -10.77
CA ILE A 312 -0.70 8.61 -10.38
C ILE A 312 -0.85 7.10 -10.53
N VAL A 313 -0.16 6.51 -11.50
CA VAL A 313 -0.20 5.07 -11.73
C VAL A 313 0.96 4.42 -11.01
N ARG A 314 0.66 3.62 -9.99
CA ARG A 314 1.64 2.82 -9.27
C ARG A 314 1.97 1.57 -10.08
N GLY A 315 3.25 1.31 -10.32
CA GLY A 315 3.71 0.12 -11.04
C GLY A 315 3.43 -1.20 -10.29
N SER A 316 3.11 -2.25 -11.02
CA SER A 316 2.97 -3.61 -10.48
C SER A 316 4.34 -4.22 -10.21
N VAL A 317 4.47 -4.91 -9.08
CA VAL A 317 5.73 -5.52 -8.62
C VAL A 317 5.50 -7.02 -8.45
N PRO A 318 6.35 -7.87 -9.03
CA PRO A 318 6.20 -9.31 -8.93
C PRO A 318 6.39 -9.78 -7.48
N GLY A 319 5.79 -10.92 -7.15
CA GLY A 319 6.07 -11.62 -5.90
C GLY A 319 7.32 -12.49 -5.97
N HIS A 320 7.58 -13.26 -4.91
CA HIS A 320 8.72 -14.18 -4.83
C HIS A 320 8.28 -15.60 -4.47
N VAL A 321 8.32 -16.54 -5.41
CA VAL A 321 8.12 -17.98 -5.08
C VAL A 321 9.12 -18.43 -4.02
N ASN A 322 8.66 -19.26 -3.08
CA ASN A 322 9.44 -19.72 -1.93
C ASN A 322 10.05 -18.57 -1.12
N CYS A 323 9.25 -17.53 -0.84
CA CYS A 323 9.73 -16.31 -0.20
C CYS A 323 10.34 -16.52 1.20
N SER A 324 10.16 -17.68 1.84
CA SER A 324 10.82 -18.01 3.11
C SER A 324 12.34 -18.06 3.04
N GLN A 325 12.92 -18.26 1.84
CA GLN A 325 14.37 -18.33 1.65
C GLN A 325 15.08 -16.99 1.82
N TYR A 326 14.35 -15.88 1.74
CA TYR A 326 14.91 -14.53 1.79
C TYR A 326 14.85 -13.96 3.21
N SER A 327 15.97 -13.44 3.69
CA SER A 327 16.09 -12.75 5.00
C SER A 327 16.56 -11.30 4.87
N ALA A 328 16.89 -10.86 3.65
CA ALA A 328 17.34 -9.54 3.29
C ALA A 328 16.95 -9.25 1.82
N PRO A 329 17.02 -7.99 1.37
CA PRO A 329 16.85 -7.64 -0.03
C PRO A 329 17.82 -8.43 -0.92
N LEU A 330 17.33 -8.81 -2.10
CA LEU A 330 18.16 -9.37 -3.15
C LEU A 330 19.10 -8.28 -3.71
N LEU A 331 20.29 -8.71 -4.16
CA LEU A 331 21.24 -7.82 -4.83
C LEU A 331 20.83 -7.52 -6.28
N GLU A 332 20.19 -8.49 -6.93
CA GLU A 332 19.70 -8.43 -8.31
C GLU A 332 18.32 -9.08 -8.38
N ALA A 333 17.51 -8.70 -9.36
CA ALA A 333 16.17 -9.27 -9.54
C ALA A 333 16.24 -10.76 -9.90
N ASP A 334 15.36 -11.56 -9.30
CA ASP A 334 15.28 -13.01 -9.57
C ASP A 334 14.42 -13.28 -10.82
N SER A 335 15.08 -13.36 -11.99
CA SER A 335 14.40 -13.63 -13.26
C SER A 335 13.72 -15.00 -13.33
N GLY A 336 14.11 -15.97 -12.50
CA GLY A 336 13.58 -17.35 -12.56
C GLY A 336 12.20 -17.49 -11.91
N VAL A 337 11.82 -16.53 -11.08
CA VAL A 337 10.64 -16.60 -10.20
C VAL A 337 9.39 -15.93 -10.80
N HIS A 338 9.56 -15.11 -11.85
CA HIS A 338 8.49 -14.32 -12.45
C HIS A 338 7.51 -15.12 -13.33
N ALA A 339 7.88 -16.35 -13.74
CA ALA A 339 7.04 -17.17 -14.63
C ALA A 339 5.84 -17.81 -13.90
N ALA A 340 5.95 -18.04 -12.59
CA ALA A 340 4.83 -18.52 -11.78
C ALA A 340 3.76 -17.42 -11.66
N TYR A 341 2.48 -17.81 -11.70
CA TYR A 341 1.35 -16.89 -11.54
C TYR A 341 1.31 -15.71 -12.55
N ASN A 342 2.03 -15.81 -13.67
CA ASN A 342 2.12 -14.84 -14.76
C ASN A 342 2.65 -13.44 -14.36
N TRP A 343 3.45 -13.33 -13.28
CA TRP A 343 3.98 -12.03 -12.84
C TRP A 343 4.95 -11.38 -13.83
N GLN A 344 5.55 -12.15 -14.73
CA GLN A 344 6.30 -11.64 -15.89
C GLN A 344 5.52 -10.61 -16.73
N ALA A 345 4.18 -10.69 -16.75
CA ALA A 345 3.36 -9.72 -17.46
C ALA A 345 3.37 -8.32 -16.82
N PHE A 346 3.78 -8.19 -15.54
CA PHE A 346 3.82 -6.89 -14.86
C PHE A 346 4.81 -5.92 -15.51
N GLU A 347 5.91 -6.42 -16.09
CA GLU A 347 6.83 -5.58 -16.84
C GLU A 347 6.16 -4.98 -18.07
N HIS A 348 5.35 -5.77 -18.79
CA HIS A 348 4.58 -5.29 -19.93
C HIS A 348 3.50 -4.29 -19.51
N TYR A 349 2.76 -4.57 -18.42
CA TYR A 349 1.75 -3.65 -17.88
C TYR A 349 2.36 -2.31 -17.46
N ASN A 350 3.50 -2.36 -16.77
CA ASN A 350 4.24 -1.16 -16.37
C ASN A 350 4.72 -0.38 -17.58
N LYS A 351 5.19 -1.07 -18.64
CA LYS A 351 5.62 -0.44 -19.89
C LYS A 351 4.45 0.27 -20.57
N ILE A 352 3.28 -0.38 -20.69
CA ILE A 352 2.07 0.22 -21.29
C ILE A 352 1.74 1.55 -20.60
N TRP A 353 1.72 1.56 -19.27
CA TRP A 353 1.46 2.79 -18.53
C TRP A 353 2.53 3.86 -18.73
N LYS A 354 3.82 3.50 -18.70
CA LYS A 354 4.91 4.45 -18.97
C LYS A 354 4.76 5.08 -20.36
N ASP A 355 4.59 4.27 -21.39
CA ASP A 355 4.45 4.73 -22.78
C ASP A 355 3.21 5.62 -22.98
N LEU A 356 2.07 5.26 -22.38
CA LEU A 356 0.85 6.07 -22.47
C LEU A 356 1.04 7.42 -21.75
N LEU A 357 1.62 7.41 -20.54
CA LEU A 357 1.77 8.62 -19.74
C LEU A 357 2.79 9.63 -20.31
N GLU A 358 3.71 9.22 -21.20
CA GLU A 358 4.58 10.14 -21.95
C GLU A 358 3.80 11.23 -22.69
N GLN A 359 2.57 10.91 -23.14
CA GLN A 359 1.70 11.83 -23.86
C GLN A 359 0.80 12.67 -22.94
N HIS A 360 0.82 12.40 -21.62
CA HIS A 360 -0.06 13.03 -20.63
C HIS A 360 0.77 13.58 -19.46
N PRO A 361 1.51 14.69 -19.66
CA PRO A 361 2.53 15.18 -18.70
C PRO A 361 1.99 15.63 -17.33
N ARG A 362 0.67 15.80 -17.21
CA ARG A 362 0.01 16.07 -15.92
C ARG A 362 0.00 14.83 -15.03
N HIS A 363 0.08 13.64 -15.61
CA HIS A 363 -0.03 12.37 -14.93
C HIS A 363 1.35 11.78 -14.67
N GLN A 364 1.43 10.91 -13.67
CA GLN A 364 2.71 10.46 -13.13
C GLN A 364 2.73 8.94 -13.01
N PHE A 365 3.84 8.33 -13.42
CA PHE A 365 4.11 6.93 -13.13
C PHE A 365 4.89 6.83 -11.82
N LEU A 366 4.30 6.21 -10.81
CA LEU A 366 4.95 5.89 -9.54
C LEU A 366 5.67 4.56 -9.67
N ASP A 367 6.95 4.63 -10.04
CA ASP A 367 7.82 3.46 -10.14
C ASP A 367 8.19 2.94 -8.74
N VAL A 368 7.78 1.73 -8.44
CA VAL A 368 8.03 1.04 -7.16
C VAL A 368 8.86 -0.23 -7.35
N SER A 369 9.53 -0.37 -8.50
CA SER A 369 10.21 -1.61 -8.87
C SER A 369 11.34 -2.01 -7.92
N ALA A 370 11.94 -1.11 -7.11
CA ALA A 370 12.92 -1.50 -6.06
C ALA A 370 12.38 -2.56 -5.11
N THR A 371 11.06 -2.59 -4.88
CA THR A 371 10.48 -3.59 -3.99
C THR A 371 10.46 -4.98 -4.61
N SER A 372 10.73 -5.15 -5.91
CA SER A 372 10.97 -6.47 -6.50
C SER A 372 12.22 -7.15 -5.94
N LEU A 373 13.11 -6.40 -5.27
CA LEU A 373 14.26 -6.96 -4.56
C LEU A 373 13.90 -7.39 -3.13
N ARG A 374 12.64 -7.28 -2.70
CA ARG A 374 12.24 -7.41 -1.29
C ARG A 374 11.56 -8.73 -0.96
N GLY A 375 12.13 -9.84 -1.43
CA GLY A 375 11.64 -11.19 -1.11
C GLY A 375 11.52 -11.47 0.40
N ASP A 376 12.29 -10.76 1.23
CA ASP A 376 12.30 -10.84 2.69
C ASP A 376 11.04 -10.26 3.37
N GLY A 377 10.28 -9.42 2.65
CA GLY A 377 9.17 -8.66 3.21
C GLY A 377 7.80 -9.27 3.03
N HIS A 378 7.68 -10.46 2.44
CA HIS A 378 6.38 -11.05 2.12
C HIS A 378 5.56 -11.48 3.34
N ARG A 379 4.23 -11.52 3.15
CA ARG A 379 3.25 -11.62 4.23
C ARG A 379 3.33 -12.96 4.97
N LEU A 380 3.09 -14.04 4.24
CA LEU A 380 3.09 -15.41 4.76
C LEU A 380 4.12 -16.21 3.98
N PRO A 381 5.31 -16.49 4.56
CA PRO A 381 6.34 -17.27 3.88
C PRO A 381 5.75 -18.53 3.24
N ASP A 382 5.98 -18.66 1.93
CA ASP A 382 5.57 -19.77 1.05
C ASP A 382 4.06 -20.02 0.91
N THR A 383 3.22 -19.15 1.47
CA THR A 383 1.76 -19.21 1.34
C THR A 383 1.19 -17.97 0.64
N ASP A 384 1.68 -16.79 1.00
CA ASP A 384 1.35 -15.51 0.38
C ASP A 384 2.66 -14.75 0.16
N CYS A 385 3.26 -15.01 -1.00
CA CYS A 385 4.47 -14.37 -1.47
C CYS A 385 4.21 -13.32 -2.55
N LEU A 386 2.98 -12.81 -2.64
CA LEU A 386 2.65 -11.68 -3.49
C LEU A 386 2.50 -10.43 -2.63
N HIS A 387 1.71 -10.53 -1.55
CA HIS A 387 1.52 -9.41 -0.63
C HIS A 387 2.74 -9.26 0.28
N TYR A 388 3.02 -8.02 0.66
CA TYR A 388 4.03 -7.71 1.68
C TYR A 388 3.43 -7.65 3.08
N CYS A 389 4.28 -7.72 4.10
CA CYS A 389 3.92 -7.33 5.45
C CYS A 389 3.82 -5.82 5.56
N LEU A 390 2.82 -5.35 6.31
CA LEU A 390 2.76 -3.97 6.80
C LEU A 390 3.13 -3.91 8.28
N PRO A 391 4.07 -3.03 8.67
CA PRO A 391 4.98 -2.20 7.89
C PRO A 391 6.02 -3.07 7.19
N GLY A 392 6.63 -2.51 6.16
CA GLY A 392 7.57 -3.23 5.33
C GLY A 392 7.83 -2.54 4.00
N PRO A 393 8.14 -3.29 2.93
CA PRO A 393 8.52 -2.73 1.64
C PRO A 393 7.53 -1.69 1.07
N VAL A 394 6.23 -1.88 1.31
CA VAL A 394 5.13 -1.01 0.85
C VAL A 394 5.26 0.43 1.36
N ASP A 395 5.90 0.63 2.52
CA ASP A 395 6.10 1.97 3.09
C ASP A 395 6.99 2.85 2.18
N THR A 396 7.82 2.19 1.37
CA THR A 396 8.62 2.85 0.33
C THR A 396 7.73 3.39 -0.78
N TRP A 397 6.64 2.69 -1.14
CA TRP A 397 5.67 3.17 -2.14
C TRP A 397 5.05 4.49 -1.68
N ASN A 398 4.68 4.58 -0.40
CA ASN A 398 4.13 5.80 0.19
C ASN A 398 5.17 6.92 0.35
N THR A 399 6.44 6.58 0.58
CA THR A 399 7.54 7.56 0.59
C THR A 399 7.77 8.17 -0.80
N LEU A 400 7.67 7.35 -1.86
CA LEU A 400 7.77 7.80 -3.24
C LEU A 400 6.53 8.59 -3.66
N LEU A 401 5.33 8.13 -3.31
CA LEU A 401 4.07 8.86 -3.52
C LEU A 401 4.10 10.24 -2.84
N TYR A 402 4.63 10.31 -1.61
CA TYR A 402 4.83 11.57 -0.91
C TYR A 402 5.70 12.55 -1.69
N HIS A 403 6.78 12.10 -2.35
CA HIS A 403 7.58 12.98 -3.21
C HIS A 403 6.76 13.57 -4.35
N ILE A 404 6.03 12.71 -5.07
CA ILE A 404 5.22 13.12 -6.21
C ILE A 404 4.18 14.16 -5.80
N ILE A 405 3.43 13.91 -4.72
CA ILE A 405 2.37 14.83 -4.24
C ILE A 405 2.93 16.18 -3.80
N MET A 406 4.12 16.18 -3.20
CA MET A 406 4.75 17.41 -2.75
C MET A 406 5.29 18.26 -3.91
N GLY A 407 5.40 17.69 -5.13
CA GLY A 407 5.72 18.39 -6.38
C GLY A 407 7.14 18.96 -6.39
N LEU A 408 8.14 18.14 -6.07
CA LEU A 408 9.52 18.57 -5.80
C LEU A 408 10.55 17.97 -6.75
#